data_AF-A0A1S7RNC2-F1
#
_entry.id   AF-A0A1S7RNC2-F1
#
_cell.length_a   1.000
_cell.length_b   1.000
_cell.length_c   1.000
_cell.angle_alpha   90.00
_cell.angle_beta   90.00
_cell.angle_gamma   90.00
#
_symmetry.space_group_name_H-M   'P 1'
#
loop_
_entity.id
_entity.type
_entity.pdbx_description
1 polymer ?
#
loop_
_entity_poly.entity_id
_entity_poly.type
_entity_poly.pdbx_seq_one_letter_code
_entity_poly.pdbx_strand_id
1 'polypeptide(L)'
;MLLRPSVEHRRSTIIIFSIALIGLAATGCVSAEERQYRDANTCQSFGAPYGSRAYANCMLEQQARRDNVQRESLERTRLTQEIARNAQDMADRARWDRCRRDSDRRECRR
;
A
#
# COMPACT_ATOMS: atom_id res chain seq x y z
N MET A 1 38.86 33.45 12.77
CA MET A 1 37.37 33.47 12.79
C MET A 1 36.88 32.34 11.90
N LEU A 2 36.54 31.17 12.47
CA LEU A 2 36.02 30.05 11.69
C LEU A 2 34.49 30.05 11.81
N LEU A 3 33.84 30.22 10.65
CA LEU A 3 32.40 30.21 10.44
C LEU A 3 31.76 29.02 11.17
N ARG A 4 30.68 29.28 11.91
CA ARG A 4 29.75 28.27 12.47
C ARG A 4 28.41 28.24 11.69
N PRO A 5 28.33 27.93 10.37
CA PRO A 5 27.03 27.91 9.67
C PRO A 5 26.37 26.52 9.74
N SER A 6 27.10 25.49 10.19
CA SER A 6 26.72 24.09 9.97
C SER A 6 25.57 23.58 10.85
N VAL A 7 25.43 24.10 12.07
CA VAL A 7 24.45 23.58 13.04
C VAL A 7 23.03 24.06 12.76
N GLU A 8 22.87 25.34 12.40
CA GLU A 8 21.59 25.96 12.04
C GLU A 8 21.01 25.35 10.76
N HIS A 9 21.85 25.16 9.73
CA HIS A 9 21.42 24.60 8.45
C HIS A 9 20.94 23.14 8.56
N ARG A 10 21.58 22.36 9.44
CA ARG A 10 21.21 20.97 9.73
C ARG A 10 19.91 20.85 10.51
N ARG A 11 19.63 21.81 11.41
CA ARG A 11 18.35 21.90 12.12
C ARG A 11 17.20 22.28 11.18
N SER A 12 17.41 23.28 10.34
CA SER A 12 16.40 23.73 9.38
C SER A 12 16.04 22.64 8.34
N THR A 13 17.03 21.90 7.85
CA THR A 13 16.78 20.77 6.93
C THR A 13 16.00 19.63 7.58
N ILE A 14 16.30 19.28 8.84
CA ILE A 14 15.52 18.27 9.58
C ILE A 14 14.07 18.73 9.76
N ILE A 15 13.85 20.00 10.15
CA ILE A 15 12.50 20.55 10.36
C ILE A 15 11.70 20.52 9.07
N ILE A 16 12.26 20.99 7.95
CA ILE A 16 11.59 20.98 6.64
C ILE A 16 11.24 19.56 6.22
N PHE A 17 12.16 18.61 6.39
CA PHE A 17 11.93 17.21 6.04
C PHE A 17 10.82 16.57 6.90
N SER A 18 10.80 16.87 8.20
CA SER A 18 9.73 16.40 9.08
C SER A 18 8.36 17.00 8.74
N ILE A 19 8.29 18.29 8.38
CA ILE A 19 7.04 18.92 7.94
C ILE A 19 6.56 18.30 6.61
N ALA A 20 7.47 18.04 5.68
CA ALA A 20 7.14 17.37 4.42
C ALA A 20 6.60 15.95 4.64
N LEU A 21 7.20 15.18 5.55
CA LEU A 21 6.71 13.85 5.92
C LEU A 21 5.32 13.89 6.56
N ILE A 22 5.07 14.85 7.45
CA ILE A 22 3.74 15.02 8.08
C ILE A 22 2.69 15.41 7.03
N GLY A 23 3.02 16.32 6.12
CA GLY A 23 2.13 16.71 5.02
C GLY A 23 1.78 15.53 4.10
N LEU A 24 2.75 14.67 3.80
CA LEU A 24 2.53 13.45 3.01
C LEU A 24 1.70 12.39 3.74
N ALA A 25 1.82 12.28 5.07
CA ALA A 25 1.00 11.37 5.86
C ALA A 25 -0.48 11.82 5.92
N ALA A 26 -0.74 13.12 5.88
CA ALA A 26 -2.09 13.68 5.97
C ALA A 26 -2.96 13.44 4.71
N THR A 27 -2.35 13.27 3.53
CA THR A 27 -3.11 13.07 2.27
C THR A 27 -3.73 11.67 2.14
N GLY A 28 -3.29 10.71 2.96
CA GLY A 28 -3.83 9.33 2.95
C GLY A 28 -5.10 9.14 3.79
N CYS A 29 -5.42 10.08 4.67
CA CYS A 29 -6.52 9.95 5.63
C CYS A 29 -7.81 10.58 5.09
N VAL A 30 -8.45 9.93 4.11
CA VAL A 30 -9.83 10.31 3.77
C VAL A 30 -10.77 9.79 4.85
N SER A 31 -11.57 10.67 5.45
CA SER A 31 -12.57 10.30 6.46
C SER A 31 -13.74 9.52 5.84
N ALA A 32 -14.46 8.74 6.64
CA ALA A 32 -15.66 8.03 6.17
C ALA A 32 -16.73 9.01 5.65
N GLU A 33 -16.89 10.15 6.33
CA GLU A 33 -17.83 11.20 5.95
C GLU A 33 -17.50 11.81 4.59
N GLU A 34 -16.22 12.05 4.31
CA GLU A 34 -15.81 12.62 3.03
C GLU A 34 -15.99 11.62 1.87
N ARG A 35 -15.84 10.32 2.12
CA ARG A 35 -16.19 9.29 1.13
C ARG A 35 -17.69 9.28 0.86
N GLN A 36 -18.50 9.32 1.92
CA GLN A 36 -19.94 9.33 1.80
C GLN A 36 -20.42 10.58 1.05
N TYR A 37 -19.80 11.73 1.29
CA TYR A 37 -20.10 12.97 0.57
C TYR A 37 -19.75 12.86 -0.92
N ARG A 38 -18.58 12.29 -1.25
CA ARG A 38 -18.18 12.04 -2.64
C ARG A 38 -19.15 11.10 -3.35
N ASP A 39 -19.50 9.98 -2.73
CA ASP A 39 -20.46 9.04 -3.30
C ASP A 39 -21.84 9.67 -3.46
N ALA A 40 -22.29 10.44 -2.47
CA ALA A 40 -23.56 11.16 -2.54
C ALA A 40 -23.59 12.10 -3.75
N ASN A 41 -22.52 12.86 -3.98
CA ASN A 41 -22.39 13.74 -5.13
C ASN A 41 -22.36 12.95 -6.45
N THR A 42 -21.65 11.83 -6.51
CA THR A 42 -21.66 10.93 -7.67
C THR A 42 -23.06 10.41 -7.97
N CYS A 43 -23.77 9.88 -6.97
CA CYS A 43 -25.11 9.36 -7.14
C CYS A 43 -26.11 10.43 -7.58
N GLN A 44 -26.03 11.63 -7.01
CA GLN A 44 -26.83 12.77 -7.47
C GLN A 44 -26.49 13.16 -8.92
N SER A 45 -25.21 13.16 -9.30
CA SER A 45 -24.77 13.47 -10.67
C SER A 45 -25.27 12.45 -11.70
N PHE A 46 -25.53 11.20 -11.29
CA PHE A 46 -26.15 10.17 -12.12
C PHE A 46 -27.68 10.26 -12.17
N GLY A 47 -28.27 11.31 -11.58
CA GLY A 47 -29.71 11.55 -11.58
C GLY A 47 -30.46 10.74 -10.53
N ALA A 48 -29.78 10.25 -9.49
CA ALA A 48 -30.43 9.61 -8.36
C ALA A 48 -30.68 10.64 -7.25
N PRO A 49 -31.90 11.20 -7.12
CA PRO A 49 -32.16 12.24 -6.12
C PRO A 49 -32.14 11.66 -4.71
N TYR A 50 -31.67 12.44 -3.76
CA TYR A 50 -31.60 12.05 -2.35
C TYR A 50 -32.96 11.55 -1.83
N GLY A 51 -32.94 10.47 -1.03
CA GLY A 51 -34.15 9.84 -0.49
C GLY A 51 -34.89 8.91 -1.46
N SER A 52 -34.49 8.84 -2.73
CA SER A 52 -35.07 7.88 -3.69
C SER A 52 -34.47 6.48 -3.53
N ARG A 53 -35.21 5.47 -4.01
CA ARG A 53 -34.69 4.10 -4.14
C ARG A 53 -33.47 4.03 -5.06
N ALA A 54 -33.46 4.82 -6.14
CA ALA A 54 -32.32 4.91 -7.05
C ALA A 54 -31.05 5.40 -6.33
N TYR A 55 -31.20 6.36 -5.42
CA TYR A 55 -30.07 6.89 -4.64
C TYR A 55 -29.53 5.85 -3.66
N ALA A 56 -30.41 5.15 -2.95
CA ALA A 56 -29.99 4.06 -2.05
C ALA A 56 -29.25 2.94 -2.81
N ASN A 57 -29.76 2.53 -3.97
CA ASN A 57 -29.12 1.52 -4.80
C ASN A 57 -27.74 1.97 -5.30
N CYS A 58 -27.62 3.22 -5.76
CA CYS A 58 -26.35 3.77 -6.18
C CYS A 58 -25.34 3.78 -5.02
N MET A 59 -25.74 4.24 -3.83
CA MET A 59 -24.85 4.25 -2.66
C MET A 59 -24.38 2.84 -2.26
N LEU A 60 -25.27 1.84 -2.31
CA LEU A 60 -24.90 0.45 -2.07
C LEU A 60 -23.94 -0.10 -3.12
N GLU A 61 -24.14 0.26 -4.39
CA GLU A 61 -23.23 -0.11 -5.47
C GLU A 61 -21.85 0.53 -5.30
N GLN A 62 -21.79 1.81 -4.93
CA GLN A 62 -20.55 2.51 -4.61
C GLN A 62 -19.78 1.80 -3.48
N GLN A 63 -20.49 1.36 -2.45
CA GLN A 63 -19.90 0.59 -1.36
C GLN A 63 -19.38 -0.77 -1.85
N ALA A 64 -20.20 -1.53 -2.57
CA ALA A 64 -19.84 -2.84 -3.09
C ALA A 64 -18.60 -2.77 -4.01
N ARG A 65 -18.48 -1.74 -4.85
CA ARG A 65 -17.30 -1.54 -5.69
C ARG A 65 -16.03 -1.39 -4.86
N ARG A 66 -16.06 -0.64 -3.76
CA ARG A 66 -14.89 -0.49 -2.89
C ARG A 66 -14.53 -1.78 -2.17
N ASP A 67 -15.53 -2.47 -1.64
CA ASP A 67 -15.31 -3.73 -0.93
C ASP A 67 -14.70 -4.78 -1.87
N ASN A 68 -15.13 -4.80 -3.13
CA ASN A 68 -14.55 -5.67 -4.15
C ASN A 68 -13.10 -5.28 -4.49
N VAL A 69 -12.81 -4.00 -4.70
CA VAL A 69 -11.43 -3.53 -4.94
C VAL A 69 -10.51 -3.89 -3.76
N GLN A 70 -10.99 -3.75 -2.52
CA GLN A 70 -10.23 -4.11 -1.34
C GLN A 70 -9.98 -5.62 -1.27
N ARG A 71 -11.00 -6.45 -1.56
CA ARG A 71 -10.87 -7.90 -1.62
C ARG A 71 -9.87 -8.34 -2.69
N GLU A 72 -9.98 -7.81 -3.90
CA GLU A 72 -9.04 -8.11 -4.99
C GLU A 72 -7.60 -7.73 -4.63
N SER A 73 -7.39 -6.59 -3.97
CA SER A 73 -6.07 -6.16 -3.52
C SER A 73 -5.45 -7.14 -2.52
N LEU A 74 -6.26 -7.61 -1.56
CA LEU A 74 -5.82 -8.62 -0.58
C LEU A 74 -5.52 -9.97 -1.26
N GLU A 75 -6.34 -10.38 -2.22
CA GLU A 75 -6.12 -11.61 -2.98
C GLU A 75 -4.84 -11.55 -3.82
N ARG A 76 -4.61 -10.45 -4.54
CA ARG A 76 -3.36 -10.23 -5.31
C ARG A 76 -2.13 -10.26 -4.41
N THR A 77 -2.24 -9.65 -3.22
CA THR A 77 -1.17 -9.66 -2.22
C THR A 77 -0.89 -11.08 -1.74
N ARG A 78 -1.94 -11.84 -1.43
CA ARG A 78 -1.82 -13.25 -1.02
C ARG A 78 -1.16 -14.09 -2.11
N LEU A 79 -1.61 -14.00 -3.35
CA LEU A 79 -1.03 -14.73 -4.48
C LEU A 79 0.46 -14.38 -4.67
N THR A 80 0.81 -13.10 -4.56
CA THR A 80 2.21 -12.66 -4.67
C THR A 80 3.08 -13.25 -3.56
N GLN A 81 2.56 -13.29 -2.32
CA GLN A 81 3.26 -13.92 -1.20
C GLN A 81 3.41 -15.43 -1.40
N GLU A 82 2.40 -16.11 -1.93
CA GLU A 82 2.47 -17.53 -2.25
C GLU A 82 3.51 -17.83 -3.34
N ILE A 83 3.55 -17.02 -4.41
CA ILE A 83 4.57 -17.12 -5.45
C ILE A 83 5.98 -16.91 -4.87
N ALA A 84 6.15 -15.90 -4.02
CA ALA A 84 7.44 -15.62 -3.38
C ALA A 84 7.91 -16.78 -2.49
N ARG A 85 7.02 -17.37 -1.69
CA ARG A 85 7.32 -18.56 -0.88
C ARG A 85 7.70 -19.75 -1.75
N ASN A 86 6.92 -20.03 -2.79
CA ASN A 86 7.20 -21.12 -3.71
C ASN A 86 8.56 -20.93 -4.42
N ALA A 87 8.90 -19.70 -4.81
CA ALA A 87 10.19 -19.41 -5.43
C ALA A 87 11.36 -19.68 -4.46
N GLN A 88 11.20 -19.35 -3.18
CA GLN A 88 12.19 -19.65 -2.14
C GLN A 88 12.35 -21.17 -1.95
N ASP A 89 11.25 -21.90 -1.81
CA ASP A 89 11.28 -23.36 -1.67
C ASP A 89 11.99 -24.04 -2.86
N MET A 90 11.73 -23.57 -4.08
CA MET A 90 12.37 -24.08 -5.28
C MET A 90 13.87 -23.76 -5.32
N ALA A 91 14.27 -22.56 -4.87
CA ALA A 91 15.68 -22.19 -4.76
C ALA A 91 16.41 -23.04 -3.72
N ASP A 92 15.77 -23.32 -2.57
CA ASP A 92 16.32 -24.15 -1.51
C ASP A 92 16.47 -25.60 -1.94
N ARG A 93 15.47 -26.17 -2.63
CA ARG A 93 15.57 -27.50 -3.24
C ARG A 93 16.71 -27.57 -4.24
N ALA A 94 16.81 -26.58 -5.13
CA ALA A 94 17.89 -26.52 -6.10
C ALA A 94 19.27 -26.40 -5.43
N ARG A 95 19.38 -25.67 -4.30
CA ARG A 95 20.60 -25.62 -3.49
C ARG A 95 20.93 -27.00 -2.92
N TRP A 96 19.96 -27.66 -2.29
CA TRP A 96 20.12 -29.01 -1.74
C TRP A 96 20.61 -30.01 -2.81
N ASP A 97 20.02 -29.98 -4.00
CA ASP A 97 20.42 -30.85 -5.11
C ASP A 97 21.83 -30.58 -5.64
N ARG A 98 22.31 -29.33 -5.57
CA ARG A 98 23.71 -29.00 -5.90
C ARG A 98 24.66 -29.54 -4.85
N CYS A 99 24.33 -29.35 -3.57
CA CYS A 99 25.14 -29.85 -2.44
C CYS A 99 25.19 -31.38 -2.37
N ARG A 100 24.10 -32.05 -2.73
CA ARG A 100 24.03 -33.52 -2.80
C ARG A 100 24.95 -34.08 -3.89
N ARG A 101 25.11 -33.38 -5.02
CA ARG A 101 25.99 -33.79 -6.12
C ARG A 101 27.46 -33.44 -5.88
N ASP A 102 27.70 -32.30 -5.22
CA ASP A 102 29.03 -31.76 -4.97
C ASP A 102 29.03 -31.05 -3.61
N SER A 103 29.46 -31.79 -2.59
CA SER A 103 29.44 -31.35 -1.19
C SER A 103 30.53 -30.33 -0.86
N ASP A 104 31.52 -30.15 -1.72
CA ASP A 104 32.65 -29.25 -1.46
C ASP A 104 32.37 -27.78 -1.82
N ARG A 105 31.21 -27.51 -2.41
CA ARG A 105 30.81 -26.15 -2.76
C ARG A 105 30.71 -25.26 -1.52
N ARG A 106 31.24 -24.04 -1.64
CA ARG A 106 31.17 -22.99 -0.61
C ARG A 106 29.73 -22.70 -0.15
N GLU A 107 28.76 -22.78 -1.06
CA GLU A 107 27.34 -22.55 -0.73
C GLU A 107 26.76 -23.61 0.22
N CYS A 108 27.38 -24.77 0.38
CA CYS A 108 26.92 -25.90 1.20
C CYS A 108 27.51 -25.93 2.61
N ARG A 109 28.56 -25.15 2.86
CA ARG A 109 29.25 -25.05 4.16
C ARG A 109 28.65 -23.97 5.09
N ARG A 110 27.62 -23.26 4.62
CA ARG A 110 26.88 -22.24 5.37
C ARG A 110 25.51 -22.74 5.78
#